data_AF-E2NC65-F1
#
_entry.id   AF-E2NC65-F1
#
_cell.length_a   1.000
_cell.length_b   1.000
_cell.length_c   1.000
_cell.angle_alpha   90.00
_cell.angle_beta   90.00
_cell.angle_gamma   90.00
#
_symmetry.space_group_name_H-M   'P 1'
#
loop_
_entity.id
_entity.type
_entity.pdbx_description
1 polymer ?
#
loop_
_entity_poly.entity_id
_entity_poly.type
_entity_poly.pdbx_seq_one_letter_code
_entity_poly.pdbx_strand_id
1 'polypeptide(L)'
;MKTIRRYFLLLPVLIGLAVIATSCDDNDSPEDPILRPLEQHIQGVWQEWKSYEVEDGKYIETPNPEGHMLEYDLRPGGEMIISYSFWYSTIYAGTWSVNEKEDLLIWDNFSSRIYRLTADEMEIGANTAIDGETGETLHGEFRWILRRFDRLHDTYATRLLGKWKLLHRYEIKDKQWVETSLGADDEGWR
;
A
#
# COMPACT_ATOMS: atom_id res chain seq x y z
N MET A 1 19.53 -25.41 -5.34
CA MET A 1 19.41 -23.93 -5.34
C MET A 1 18.01 -23.60 -4.87
N LYS A 2 17.86 -22.92 -3.72
CA LYS A 2 16.55 -22.39 -3.32
C LYS A 2 16.25 -21.23 -4.27
N THR A 3 15.20 -21.33 -5.06
CA THR A 3 14.69 -20.20 -5.82
C THR A 3 14.20 -19.18 -4.81
N ILE A 4 15.00 -18.13 -4.57
CA ILE A 4 14.57 -16.99 -3.75
C ILE A 4 13.45 -16.33 -4.54
N ARG A 5 12.21 -16.48 -4.07
CA ARG A 5 11.04 -15.84 -4.68
C ARG A 5 11.07 -14.37 -4.26
N ARG A 6 11.44 -13.50 -5.20
CA ARG A 6 11.29 -12.04 -5.05
C ARG A 6 9.80 -11.70 -5.06
N TYR A 7 9.40 -10.80 -4.17
CA TYR A 7 8.02 -10.30 -4.06
C TYR A 7 8.04 -8.78 -4.03
N PHE A 8 7.03 -8.16 -4.63
CA PHE A 8 7.04 -6.74 -4.96
C PHE A 8 5.93 -5.98 -4.24
N LEU A 9 6.32 -5.06 -3.38
CA LEU A 9 5.41 -4.25 -2.58
C LEU A 9 5.12 -2.92 -3.28
N LEU A 10 3.86 -2.50 -3.21
CA LEU A 10 3.43 -1.15 -3.51
C LEU A 10 3.45 -0.33 -2.21
N LEU A 11 4.56 0.36 -1.94
CA LEU A 11 4.69 1.27 -0.81
C LEU A 11 4.91 2.71 -1.30
N PRO A 12 4.21 3.71 -0.75
CA PRO A 12 4.48 5.11 -1.08
C PRO A 12 5.87 5.48 -0.55
N VAL A 13 6.83 5.63 -1.48
CA VAL A 13 8.17 6.19 -1.21
C VAL A 13 8.31 7.48 -2.01
N LEU A 14 8.90 8.51 -1.38
CA LEU A 14 9.17 9.83 -1.95
C LEU A 14 10.16 9.77 -3.12
N ILE A 15 9.69 9.67 -4.38
CA ILE A 15 10.51 9.85 -5.59
C ILE A 15 9.71 10.56 -6.71
N GLY A 16 10.36 11.50 -7.42
CA GLY A 16 9.75 12.41 -8.40
C GLY A 16 9.31 11.78 -9.73
N LEU A 17 8.24 12.35 -10.30
CA LEU A 17 7.49 11.87 -11.46
C LEU A 17 8.11 12.24 -12.82
N ALA A 18 8.04 11.30 -13.78
CA ALA A 18 7.92 11.58 -15.20
C ALA A 18 6.96 10.56 -15.85
N VAL A 19 5.83 11.02 -16.39
CA VAL A 19 4.86 10.18 -17.11
C VAL A 19 4.66 10.76 -18.50
N ILE A 20 4.85 9.94 -19.53
CA ILE A 20 4.54 10.26 -20.92
C ILE A 20 3.38 9.35 -21.33
N ALA A 21 2.20 9.92 -21.52
CA ALA A 21 1.03 9.20 -22.01
C ALA A 21 0.93 9.36 -23.53
N THR A 22 0.88 8.23 -24.26
CA THR A 22 0.39 8.19 -25.64
C THR A 22 -0.86 7.31 -25.65
N SER A 23 -2.01 7.91 -25.98
CA SER A 23 -3.28 7.18 -26.15
C SER A 23 -3.58 7.00 -27.63
N CYS A 24 -4.00 5.80 -28.02
CA CYS A 24 -4.80 5.59 -29.22
C CYS A 24 -6.04 4.81 -28.82
N ASP A 25 -7.20 5.41 -29.10
CA ASP A 25 -8.53 4.81 -28.98
C ASP A 25 -8.73 3.76 -30.09
N ASP A 26 -9.36 2.64 -29.74
CA ASP A 26 -10.23 1.91 -30.67
C ASP A 26 -11.42 1.31 -29.91
N ASN A 27 -12.58 1.47 -30.53
CA ASN A 27 -13.92 1.41 -29.96
C ASN A 27 -14.56 0.05 -30.28
N ASP A 28 -14.57 -0.84 -29.29
CA ASP A 28 -15.41 -2.06 -29.19
C ASP A 28 -15.43 -2.50 -27.72
N SER A 29 -15.72 -1.56 -26.81
CA SER A 29 -15.42 -1.72 -25.40
C SER A 29 -16.36 -2.75 -24.73
N PRO A 30 -15.84 -3.87 -24.18
CA PRO A 30 -16.51 -4.54 -23.06
C PRO A 30 -16.86 -3.49 -21.98
N GLU A 31 -17.88 -3.76 -21.14
CA GLU A 31 -18.28 -2.87 -20.02
C GLU A 31 -17.08 -2.11 -19.47
N ASP A 32 -17.17 -0.77 -19.40
CA ASP A 32 -16.06 0.09 -18.96
C ASP A 32 -15.48 -0.53 -17.69
N PRO A 33 -14.23 -1.05 -17.74
CA PRO A 33 -13.68 -1.82 -16.64
C PRO A 33 -13.45 -0.95 -15.41
N ILE A 34 -13.69 0.36 -15.49
CA ILE A 34 -13.44 1.36 -14.47
C ILE A 34 -14.76 2.05 -14.09
N LEU A 35 -15.30 1.70 -12.91
CA LEU A 35 -16.46 2.38 -12.34
C LEU A 35 -16.17 3.85 -12.05
N ARG A 36 -17.10 4.72 -12.43
CA ARG A 36 -16.99 6.19 -12.27
C ARG A 36 -18.16 6.75 -11.47
N PRO A 37 -17.93 7.82 -10.69
CA PRO A 37 -16.66 8.54 -10.50
C PRO A 37 -15.66 7.76 -9.62
N LEU A 38 -14.37 7.80 -9.99
CA LEU A 38 -13.27 7.14 -9.30
C LEU A 38 -13.26 7.50 -7.82
N GLU A 39 -13.39 8.79 -7.47
CA GLU A 39 -13.37 9.25 -6.09
C GLU A 39 -14.41 8.53 -5.23
N GLN A 40 -15.59 8.21 -5.78
CA GLN A 40 -16.63 7.47 -5.07
C GLN A 40 -16.33 5.97 -5.02
N HIS A 41 -15.92 5.38 -6.14
CA HIS A 41 -15.79 3.92 -6.26
C HIS A 41 -14.49 3.38 -5.67
N ILE A 42 -13.47 4.21 -5.49
CA ILE A 42 -12.18 3.81 -4.91
C ILE A 42 -12.21 3.76 -3.38
N GLN A 43 -13.14 4.50 -2.74
CA GLN A 43 -13.30 4.50 -1.29
C GLN A 43 -13.58 3.10 -0.76
N GLY A 44 -13.01 2.77 0.40
CA GLY A 44 -13.20 1.50 1.10
C GLY A 44 -11.90 0.78 1.40
N VAL A 45 -12.03 -0.44 1.92
CA VAL A 45 -10.88 -1.28 2.26
C VAL A 45 -10.55 -2.22 1.11
N TRP A 46 -9.28 -2.26 0.75
CA TRP A 46 -8.72 -3.05 -0.34
C TRP A 46 -7.53 -3.87 0.16
N GLN A 47 -7.51 -5.16 -0.12
CA GLN A 47 -6.38 -6.02 0.16
C GLN A 47 -5.70 -6.43 -1.14
N GLU A 48 -4.38 -6.35 -1.19
CA GLU A 48 -3.62 -6.92 -2.29
C GLU A 48 -3.84 -8.44 -2.37
N TRP A 49 -4.33 -8.89 -3.52
CA TRP A 49 -4.63 -10.28 -3.80
C TRP A 49 -3.54 -10.94 -4.65
N LYS A 50 -3.08 -10.25 -5.69
CA LYS A 50 -2.03 -10.72 -6.59
C LYS A 50 -1.14 -9.58 -7.06
N SER A 51 0.10 -9.93 -7.36
CA SER A 51 1.11 -9.04 -7.90
C SER A 51 1.78 -9.68 -9.12
N TYR A 52 2.17 -8.83 -10.06
CA TYR A 52 2.77 -9.24 -11.32
C TYR A 52 3.88 -8.28 -11.74
N GLU A 53 4.91 -8.82 -12.35
CA GLU A 53 5.80 -8.11 -13.27
C GLU A 53 5.26 -8.31 -14.69
N VAL A 54 5.32 -7.27 -15.52
CA VAL A 54 4.87 -7.32 -16.90
C VAL A 54 6.09 -7.35 -17.81
N GLU A 55 6.31 -8.49 -18.45
CA GLU A 55 7.39 -8.71 -19.43
C GLU A 55 6.76 -8.94 -20.81
N ASP A 56 7.12 -8.12 -21.80
CA ASP A 56 6.59 -8.20 -23.18
C ASP A 56 5.05 -8.29 -23.23
N GLY A 57 4.36 -7.55 -22.34
CA GLY A 57 2.90 -7.54 -22.22
C GLY A 57 2.29 -8.77 -21.53
N LYS A 58 3.12 -9.68 -21.00
CA LYS A 58 2.68 -10.87 -20.26
C LYS A 58 2.80 -10.66 -18.76
N TYR A 59 1.76 -11.07 -18.04
CA TYR A 59 1.71 -10.99 -16.58
C TYR A 59 2.47 -12.18 -15.99
N ILE A 60 3.62 -11.91 -15.39
CA ILE A 60 4.45 -12.88 -14.68
C ILE A 60 4.14 -12.74 -13.19
N GLU A 61 3.44 -13.71 -12.61
CA GLU A 61 3.00 -13.64 -11.21
C GLU A 61 4.21 -13.65 -10.26
N THR A 62 4.24 -12.67 -9.35
CA THR A 62 5.27 -12.49 -8.34
C THR A 62 4.67 -12.84 -6.98
N PRO A 63 4.65 -14.13 -6.60
CA PRO A 63 3.81 -14.60 -5.51
C PRO A 63 4.20 -13.97 -4.17
N ASN A 64 3.18 -13.51 -3.44
CA ASN A 64 3.35 -13.01 -2.09
C ASN A 64 3.82 -14.13 -1.14
N PRO A 65 4.70 -13.82 -0.17
CA PRO A 65 5.10 -14.76 0.87
C PRO A 65 3.91 -15.26 1.69
N GLU A 66 4.02 -16.47 2.23
CA GLU A 66 2.98 -17.01 3.12
C GLU A 66 2.83 -16.13 4.37
N GLY A 67 1.59 -15.68 4.66
CA GLY A 67 1.32 -14.77 5.78
C GLY A 67 1.57 -13.29 5.47
N HIS A 68 1.95 -12.95 4.24
CA HIS A 68 1.96 -11.58 3.75
C HIS A 68 0.53 -11.02 3.65
N MET A 69 0.35 -9.81 4.14
CA MET A 69 -0.88 -9.06 3.99
C MET A 69 -0.56 -7.57 3.82
N LEU A 70 -1.12 -6.96 2.78
CA LEU A 70 -1.05 -5.54 2.51
C LEU A 70 -2.46 -5.03 2.21
N GLU A 71 -2.92 -4.10 3.02
CA GLU A 71 -4.27 -3.55 2.96
C GLU A 71 -4.24 -2.02 2.94
N TYR A 72 -5.20 -1.43 2.23
CA TYR A 72 -5.41 0.00 2.09
C TYR A 72 -6.84 0.33 2.51
N ASP A 73 -7.01 1.22 3.47
CA ASP A 73 -8.30 1.82 3.84
C ASP A 73 -8.33 3.24 3.26
N LEU A 74 -8.99 3.38 2.11
CA LEU A 74 -9.17 4.64 1.38
C LEU A 74 -10.44 5.34 1.86
N ARG A 75 -10.28 6.33 2.72
CA ARG A 75 -11.40 6.97 3.42
C ARG A 75 -11.99 8.14 2.63
N PRO A 76 -13.28 8.44 2.82
CA PRO A 76 -13.88 9.66 2.31
C PRO A 76 -13.07 10.90 2.74
N GLY A 77 -12.87 11.83 1.81
CA GLY A 77 -12.10 13.06 2.06
C GLY A 77 -10.59 12.94 1.85
N GLY A 78 -10.09 11.81 1.34
CA GLY A 78 -8.70 11.68 0.89
C GLY A 78 -7.72 11.22 1.97
N GLU A 79 -8.18 10.75 3.13
CA GLU A 79 -7.30 10.09 4.11
C GLU A 79 -7.11 8.62 3.76
N MET A 80 -5.91 8.09 3.98
CA MET A 80 -5.57 6.69 3.77
C MET A 80 -4.91 6.09 5.01
N ILE A 81 -5.24 4.83 5.30
CA ILE A 81 -4.43 3.97 6.18
C ILE A 81 -3.90 2.79 5.38
N ILE A 82 -2.61 2.49 5.52
CA ILE A 82 -1.99 1.28 4.98
C ILE A 82 -1.63 0.36 6.14
N SER A 83 -2.10 -0.88 6.10
CA SER A 83 -1.78 -1.95 7.05
C SER A 83 -0.94 -3.00 6.34
N TYR A 84 0.26 -3.22 6.83
CA TYR A 84 1.14 -4.28 6.35
C TYR A 84 1.43 -5.27 7.48
N SER A 85 1.35 -6.56 7.17
CA SER A 85 1.70 -7.62 8.11
C SER A 85 2.43 -8.76 7.42
N PHE A 86 3.61 -9.08 7.94
CA PHE A 86 4.37 -10.27 7.58
C PHE A 86 5.22 -10.72 8.79
N TRP A 87 6.54 -10.50 8.81
CA TRP A 87 7.39 -10.75 10.00
C TRP A 87 7.25 -9.69 11.10
N TYR A 88 6.70 -8.54 10.74
CA TYR A 88 6.30 -7.44 11.61
C TYR A 88 4.97 -6.90 11.08
N SER A 89 4.24 -6.17 11.94
CA SER A 89 3.08 -5.42 11.51
C SER A 89 3.39 -3.94 11.61
N THR A 90 3.09 -3.19 10.55
CA THR A 90 3.19 -1.73 10.54
C THR A 90 1.88 -1.12 10.08
N ILE A 91 1.64 0.11 10.52
CA ILE A 91 0.53 0.92 10.05
C ILE A 91 1.05 2.29 9.65
N TYR A 92 0.59 2.76 8.51
CA TYR A 92 0.95 4.06 7.96
C TYR A 92 -0.32 4.85 7.70
N ALA A 93 -0.28 6.15 7.98
CA ALA A 93 -1.33 7.08 7.64
C ALA A 93 -0.80 8.05 6.58
N GLY A 94 -1.58 8.26 5.54
CA GLY A 94 -1.24 9.12 4.41
C GLY A 94 -2.49 9.71 3.77
N THR A 95 -2.32 10.21 2.56
CA THR A 95 -3.37 10.83 1.78
C THR A 95 -3.53 10.14 0.44
N TRP A 96 -4.73 10.23 -0.13
CA TRP A 96 -5.00 9.78 -1.48
C TRP A 96 -5.86 10.78 -2.25
N SER A 97 -5.72 10.76 -3.57
CA SER A 97 -6.57 11.49 -4.51
C SER A 97 -6.61 10.78 -5.86
N VAL A 98 -7.48 11.21 -6.76
CA VAL A 98 -7.61 10.63 -8.10
C VAL A 98 -7.46 11.69 -9.19
N ASN A 99 -6.91 11.30 -10.33
CA ASN A 99 -7.00 12.06 -11.56
C ASN A 99 -7.97 11.36 -12.51
N GLU A 100 -9.19 11.87 -12.59
CA GLU A 100 -10.29 11.30 -13.37
C GLU A 100 -10.00 11.16 -14.86
N LYS A 101 -9.23 12.09 -15.41
CA LYS A 101 -8.96 12.15 -16.85
C LYS A 101 -7.88 11.16 -17.27
N GLU A 102 -6.95 10.87 -16.35
CA GLU A 102 -5.78 10.04 -16.63
C GLU A 102 -5.88 8.65 -15.97
N ASP A 103 -7.00 8.37 -15.31
CA ASP A 103 -7.26 7.15 -14.56
C ASP A 103 -6.13 6.85 -13.56
N LEU A 104 -5.73 7.85 -12.78
CA LEU A 104 -4.67 7.70 -11.77
C LEU A 104 -5.24 7.69 -10.36
N LEU A 105 -4.74 6.79 -9.54
CA LEU A 105 -4.79 6.89 -8.09
C LEU A 105 -3.46 7.42 -7.59
N ILE A 106 -3.50 8.49 -6.82
CA ILE A 106 -2.34 9.16 -6.24
C ILE A 106 -2.36 8.88 -4.74
N TRP A 107 -1.31 8.25 -4.25
CA TRP A 107 -1.09 7.89 -2.84
C TRP A 107 0.10 8.70 -2.33
N ASP A 108 -0.15 9.72 -1.53
CA ASP A 108 0.82 10.75 -1.14
C ASP A 108 1.56 11.34 -2.37
N ASN A 109 2.79 10.91 -2.62
CA ASN A 109 3.63 11.38 -3.72
C ASN A 109 3.86 10.33 -4.81
N PHE A 110 3.15 9.19 -4.74
CA PHE A 110 3.25 8.09 -5.68
C PHE A 110 1.97 7.97 -6.49
N SER A 111 2.07 7.78 -7.81
CA SER A 111 0.90 7.63 -8.68
C SER A 111 0.88 6.24 -9.30
N SER A 112 -0.30 5.61 -9.26
CA SER A 112 -0.58 4.35 -9.95
C SER A 112 -1.67 4.55 -10.98
N ARG A 113 -1.51 3.95 -12.16
CA ARG A 113 -2.58 3.90 -13.16
C ARG A 113 -3.59 2.84 -12.76
N ILE A 114 -4.88 3.17 -12.89
CA ILE A 114 -6.00 2.27 -12.69
C ILE A 114 -6.31 1.63 -14.04
N TYR A 115 -6.28 0.30 -14.08
CA TYR A 115 -6.61 -0.49 -15.27
C TYR A 115 -8.01 -1.11 -15.19
N ARG A 116 -8.49 -1.32 -13.97
CA ARG A 116 -9.80 -1.88 -13.66
C ARG A 116 -10.25 -1.38 -12.29
N LEU A 117 -11.52 -1.03 -12.15
CA LEU A 117 -12.16 -0.70 -10.89
C LEU A 117 -13.61 -1.19 -10.95
N THR A 118 -13.93 -2.18 -10.13
CA THR A 118 -15.28 -2.72 -9.99
C THR A 118 -15.75 -2.60 -8.54
N ALA A 119 -16.94 -3.12 -8.24
CA ALA A 119 -17.42 -3.21 -6.87
C ALA A 119 -16.53 -4.09 -5.98
N ASP A 120 -15.80 -5.06 -6.54
CA ASP A 120 -15.09 -6.06 -5.72
C ASP A 120 -13.59 -6.15 -6.01
N GLU A 121 -13.14 -5.61 -7.13
CA GLU A 121 -11.76 -5.75 -7.63
C GLU A 121 -11.24 -4.44 -8.21
N MET A 122 -9.98 -4.13 -7.92
CA MET A 122 -9.24 -3.00 -8.47
C MET A 122 -7.89 -3.48 -8.99
N GLU A 123 -7.54 -3.11 -10.21
CA GLU A 123 -6.20 -3.34 -10.77
C GLU A 123 -5.47 -2.01 -10.93
N ILE A 124 -4.28 -1.93 -10.33
CA ILE A 124 -3.40 -0.77 -10.42
C ILE A 124 -2.03 -1.16 -10.96
N GLY A 125 -1.31 -0.21 -11.54
CA GLY A 125 0.04 -0.43 -12.01
C GLY A 125 0.97 0.79 -11.93
N ALA A 126 2.27 0.52 -11.93
CA ALA A 126 3.32 1.53 -11.87
C ALA A 126 4.60 1.04 -12.55
N ASN A 127 5.53 1.96 -12.81
CA ASN A 127 6.81 1.68 -13.45
C ASN A 127 7.95 1.37 -12.45
N THR A 128 7.61 1.34 -11.16
CA THR A 128 8.53 1.00 -10.08
C THR A 128 7.79 0.21 -9.01
N ALA A 129 8.53 -0.68 -8.34
CA ALA A 129 8.07 -1.42 -7.17
C ALA A 129 9.19 -1.51 -6.14
N ILE A 130 8.86 -1.91 -4.90
CA ILE A 130 9.86 -2.17 -3.86
C ILE A 130 10.03 -3.68 -3.71
N ASP A 131 11.27 -4.18 -3.75
CA ASP A 131 11.55 -5.55 -3.35
C ASP A 131 11.31 -5.69 -1.85
N GLY A 132 10.36 -6.55 -1.45
CA GLY A 132 9.96 -6.67 -0.06
C GLY A 132 11.01 -7.35 0.84
N GLU A 133 12.00 -8.04 0.26
CA GLU A 133 13.09 -8.69 1.01
C GLU A 133 14.28 -7.74 1.18
N THR A 134 14.69 -7.04 0.12
CA THR A 134 15.88 -6.18 0.15
C THR A 134 15.57 -4.70 0.43
N GLY A 135 14.33 -4.28 0.19
CA GLY A 135 13.91 -2.87 0.24
C GLY A 135 14.38 -2.05 -0.98
N GLU A 136 14.97 -2.67 -1.99
CA GLU A 136 15.45 -1.98 -3.18
C GLU A 136 14.30 -1.52 -4.07
N THR A 137 14.45 -0.35 -4.71
CA THR A 137 13.55 0.09 -5.76
C THR A 137 13.88 -0.63 -7.06
N LEU A 138 12.87 -1.27 -7.63
CA LEU A 138 12.92 -1.97 -8.90
C LEU A 138 12.29 -1.10 -9.98
N HIS A 139 12.84 -1.18 -11.19
CA HIS A 139 12.32 -0.50 -12.38
C HIS A 139 11.82 -1.55 -13.37
N GLY A 140 10.61 -1.35 -13.88
CA GLY A 140 9.89 -2.30 -14.71
C GLY A 140 8.41 -1.97 -14.72
N GLU A 141 7.59 -2.71 -15.47
CA GLU A 141 6.15 -2.52 -15.40
C GLU A 141 5.54 -3.51 -14.41
N PHE A 142 4.82 -3.01 -13.41
CA PHE A 142 4.25 -3.81 -12.34
C PHE A 142 2.74 -3.62 -12.27
N ARG A 143 2.04 -4.68 -11.84
CA ARG A 143 0.58 -4.73 -11.68
C ARG A 143 0.20 -5.38 -10.37
N TRP A 144 -0.79 -4.81 -9.71
CA TRP A 144 -1.38 -5.35 -8.49
C TRP A 144 -2.89 -5.44 -8.64
N ILE A 145 -3.44 -6.59 -8.27
CA ILE A 145 -4.88 -6.81 -8.17
C ILE A 145 -5.25 -6.76 -6.70
N LEU A 146 -6.18 -5.89 -6.36
CA LEU A 146 -6.71 -5.71 -5.03
C LEU A 146 -8.17 -6.15 -4.98
N ARG A 147 -8.59 -6.67 -3.83
CA ARG A 147 -9.98 -7.07 -3.55
C ARG A 147 -10.58 -6.26 -2.43
N ARG A 148 -11.87 -5.96 -2.55
CA ARG A 148 -12.60 -5.18 -1.55
C ARG A 148 -12.90 -6.01 -0.31
N PHE A 149 -12.84 -5.37 0.85
CA PHE A 149 -13.24 -5.90 2.15
C PHE A 149 -14.09 -4.88 2.93
N ASP A 150 -14.86 -5.38 3.90
CA ASP A 150 -15.72 -4.54 4.74
C ASP A 150 -14.91 -3.71 5.76
N ARG A 151 -13.77 -4.23 6.21
CA ARG A 151 -12.88 -3.60 7.20
C ARG A 151 -11.47 -4.17 7.10
N LEU A 152 -10.50 -3.43 7.66
CA LEU A 152 -9.13 -3.93 7.86
C LEU A 152 -9.14 -5.20 8.71
N HIS A 153 -8.26 -6.14 8.37
CA HIS A 153 -8.07 -7.33 9.18
C HIS A 153 -7.39 -7.00 10.52
N ASP A 154 -7.66 -7.83 11.53
CA ASP A 154 -7.10 -7.69 12.88
C ASP A 154 -5.63 -8.17 12.92
N THR A 155 -4.69 -7.32 12.50
CA THR A 155 -3.24 -7.48 12.68
C THR A 155 -2.77 -7.00 14.06
N TYR A 156 -1.52 -7.30 14.42
CA TYR A 156 -0.94 -6.72 15.63
C TYR A 156 -0.94 -5.18 15.59
N ALA A 157 -0.74 -4.58 14.42
CA ALA A 157 -0.74 -3.13 14.27
C ALA A 157 -2.16 -2.54 14.31
N THR A 158 -3.14 -3.15 13.64
CA THR A 158 -4.52 -2.61 13.65
C THR A 158 -5.19 -2.79 15.01
N ARG A 159 -4.83 -3.82 15.78
CA ARG A 159 -5.22 -3.95 17.20
C ARG A 159 -4.67 -2.84 18.09
N LEU A 160 -3.58 -2.20 17.67
CA LEU A 160 -2.96 -1.07 18.36
C LEU A 160 -3.47 0.28 17.84
N LEU A 161 -4.52 0.32 17.00
CA LEU A 161 -5.15 1.59 16.62
C LEU A 161 -5.86 2.21 17.81
N GLY A 162 -5.46 3.43 18.19
CA GLY A 162 -6.10 4.15 19.30
C GLY A 162 -5.26 5.28 19.86
N LYS A 163 -5.75 5.85 20.96
CA LYS A 163 -5.01 6.84 21.75
C LYS A 163 -4.27 6.12 22.86
N TRP A 164 -2.95 6.17 22.81
CA TRP A 164 -2.08 5.56 23.81
C TRP A 164 -1.53 6.62 24.74
N LYS A 165 -1.51 6.32 26.03
CA LYS A 165 -0.77 7.08 27.02
C LYS A 165 0.41 6.24 27.47
N LEU A 166 1.64 6.72 27.24
CA LEU A 166 2.81 6.10 27.84
C LEU A 166 2.70 6.26 29.36
N LEU A 167 2.62 5.15 30.10
CA LEU A 167 2.51 5.17 31.56
C LEU A 167 3.87 5.03 32.23
N HIS A 168 4.67 4.08 31.76
CA HIS A 168 5.98 3.74 32.32
C HIS A 168 6.95 3.40 31.19
N ARG A 169 8.23 3.71 31.40
CA ARG A 169 9.32 3.28 30.51
C ARG A 169 10.36 2.56 31.35
N TYR A 170 10.93 1.49 30.80
CA TYR A 170 11.96 0.72 31.48
C TYR A 170 13.18 0.54 30.58
N GLU A 171 14.36 0.50 31.20
CA GLU A 171 15.61 0.14 30.54
C GLU A 171 16.29 -1.01 31.30
N ILE A 172 17.12 -1.78 30.61
CA ILE A 172 17.88 -2.86 31.24
C ILE A 172 19.18 -2.28 31.78
N LYS A 173 19.32 -2.26 33.12
CA LYS A 173 20.55 -1.94 33.85
C LYS A 173 20.93 -3.13 34.71
N ASP A 174 22.19 -3.58 34.62
CA ASP A 174 22.69 -4.73 35.37
C ASP A 174 21.78 -5.97 35.30
N LYS A 175 21.25 -6.25 34.10
CA LYS A 175 20.31 -7.36 33.82
C LYS A 175 18.95 -7.26 34.53
N GLN A 176 18.59 -6.09 35.04
CA GLN A 176 17.29 -5.82 35.65
C GLN A 176 16.56 -4.71 34.89
N TRP A 177 15.24 -4.83 34.78
CA TRP A 177 14.39 -3.75 34.29
C TRP A 177 14.28 -2.67 35.36
N VAL A 178 14.73 -1.46 35.04
CA VAL A 178 14.66 -0.29 35.91
C VAL A 178 13.82 0.77 35.20
N GLU A 179 12.86 1.37 35.92
CA GLU A 179 12.03 2.44 35.39
C GLU A 179 12.87 3.70 35.10
N THR A 180 12.59 4.37 33.99
CA THR A 180 13.29 5.57 33.55
C THR A 180 12.30 6.69 33.19
N SER A 181 12.71 7.93 33.46
CA SER A 181 11.93 9.14 33.15
C SER A 181 12.12 9.64 31.71
N LEU A 182 12.97 9.00 30.90
CA LEU A 182 13.30 9.44 29.55
C LEU A 182 12.04 9.58 28.67
N GLY A 183 11.70 10.79 28.25
CA GLY A 183 10.53 11.08 27.42
C GLY A 183 9.20 11.13 28.19
N ALA A 184 9.24 11.35 29.51
CA ALA A 184 8.10 11.80 30.29
C ALA A 184 7.65 13.21 29.85
N ASP A 185 6.43 13.59 30.25
CA ASP A 185 5.71 14.78 29.75
C ASP A 185 6.49 16.12 29.89
N ASP A 186 7.55 16.18 30.68
CA ASP A 186 8.43 17.34 30.88
C ASP A 186 9.65 17.41 29.93
N GLU A 187 9.95 16.34 29.18
CA GLU A 187 11.06 16.26 28.21
C GLU A 187 10.59 16.04 26.76
N GLY A 188 9.30 15.81 26.53
CA GLY A 188 8.74 15.57 25.21
C GLY A 188 8.10 16.80 24.56
N TRP A 189 8.81 17.37 23.57
CA TRP A 189 8.35 18.40 22.61
C TRP A 189 8.28 19.85 23.14
N ARG A 190 9.39 20.58 22.97
CA ARG A 190 9.40 22.00 22.63
C ARG A 190 9.77 22.16 21.15
#